data_AF-A0A4Q8M6D0-F1
#
_entry.id   AF-A0A4Q8M6D0-F1
#
_cell.length_a   1.000
_cell.length_b   1.000
_cell.length_c   1.000
_cell.angle_alpha   90.00
_cell.angle_beta   90.00
_cell.angle_gamma   90.00
#
_symmetry.space_group_name_H-M   'P 1'
#
loop_
_entity.id
_entity.type
_entity.pdbx_description
1 polymer ?
#
loop_
_entity_poly.entity_id
_entity_poly.type
_entity_poly.pdbx_seq_one_letter_code
_entity_poly.pdbx_strand_id
1 'polypeptide(L)' 'MPATKDIATSKPKRDSAPRASVTFPPELYEMLEAIARSKKVSVAWVVRDATERYVAEQWPLLGKPQ' A
#
# COMPACT_ATOMS: atom_id res chain seq x y z
N MET A 1 12.50 32.45 34.74
CA MET A 1 11.65 32.45 33.54
C MET A 1 11.49 31.00 33.08
N PRO A 2 10.27 30.40 33.05
CA PRO A 2 10.08 29.06 32.51
C PRO A 2 9.16 29.10 31.28
N ALA A 3 9.67 28.73 30.12
CA ALA A 3 8.83 28.32 28.98
C ALA A 3 9.64 27.55 27.94
N THR A 4 9.71 26.23 28.09
CA THR A 4 9.75 25.33 26.94
C THR A 4 8.64 24.31 27.17
N LYS A 5 7.49 24.61 26.56
CA LYS A 5 6.31 23.76 26.57
C LYS A 5 6.56 22.64 25.55
N ASP A 6 6.73 21.42 26.03
CA ASP A 6 6.85 20.22 25.21
C ASP A 6 5.70 20.17 24.20
N ILE A 7 6.03 20.32 22.93
CA ILE A 7 5.10 20.15 21.81
C ILE A 7 4.88 18.64 21.70
N ALA A 8 3.90 18.13 22.43
CA ALA A 8 3.39 16.78 22.25
C ALA A 8 2.93 16.64 20.79
N THR A 9 3.76 16.00 19.98
CA THR A 9 3.44 15.67 18.60
C THR A 9 2.40 14.56 18.64
N SER A 10 1.13 14.94 18.55
CA SER A 10 0.02 14.01 18.35
C SER A 10 0.28 13.21 17.07
N LYS A 11 0.81 11.99 17.24
CA LYS A 11 0.99 11.05 16.15
C LYS A 11 -0.41 10.74 15.59
N PRO A 12 -0.69 10.98 14.30
CA PRO A 12 -1.96 10.57 13.72
C PRO A 12 -2.13 9.08 13.96
N LYS A 13 -3.29 8.69 14.49
CA LYS A 13 -3.70 7.31 14.71
C LYS A 13 -3.65 6.64 13.34
N ARG A 14 -2.53 5.96 13.04
CA ARG A 14 -2.40 5.17 11.82
C ARG A 14 -3.44 4.07 11.96
N ASP A 15 -4.50 4.10 11.17
CA ASP A 15 -5.32 2.92 10.92
C ASP A 15 -4.35 1.75 10.71
N SER A 16 -4.50 0.70 11.52
CA SER A 16 -3.59 -0.44 11.54
C SER A 16 -3.73 -1.24 10.24
N ALA A 17 -3.22 -0.68 9.14
CA ALA A 17 -3.18 -1.34 7.85
C ALA A 17 -2.16 -2.48 7.95
N PRO A 18 -2.55 -3.75 7.70
CA PRO A 18 -1.62 -4.86 7.74
C PRO A 18 -0.54 -4.66 6.68
N ARG A 19 0.73 -4.72 7.10
CA ARG A 19 1.89 -4.66 6.20
C ARG A 19 2.36 -6.07 5.91
N ALA A 20 2.16 -6.52 4.69
CA ALA A 20 2.84 -7.70 4.16
C ALA A 20 4.17 -7.27 3.51
N SER A 21 5.22 -8.07 3.71
CA SER A 21 6.47 -7.94 2.95
C SER A 21 6.52 -9.11 1.97
N VAL A 22 6.67 -8.80 0.69
CA VAL A 22 6.76 -9.80 -0.38
C VAL A 22 8.01 -9.51 -1.18
N THR A 23 8.69 -10.57 -1.61
CA THR A 23 9.84 -10.47 -2.52
C THR A 23 9.35 -10.71 -3.93
N PHE A 24 9.59 -9.75 -4.82
CA PHE A 24 9.24 -9.89 -6.22
C PHE A 24 10.43 -10.46 -7.01
N PRO A 25 10.19 -11.38 -7.97
CA PRO A 25 11.23 -11.75 -8.92
C PRO A 25 11.65 -10.53 -9.74
N PRO A 26 12.92 -10.46 -10.18
CA PRO A 26 13.50 -9.25 -10.78
C PRO A 26 12.75 -8.81 -12.04
N GLU A 27 12.39 -9.75 -12.92
CA GLU A 27 11.63 -9.48 -14.15
C GLU A 27 10.28 -8.81 -13.84
N LEU A 28 9.55 -9.32 -12.84
CA LEU A 28 8.26 -8.77 -12.44
C LEU A 28 8.43 -7.38 -11.82
N TYR A 29 9.47 -7.17 -11.02
CA TYR A 29 9.75 -5.88 -10.41
C TYR A 29 10.07 -4.81 -11.48
N GLU A 30 10.86 -5.14 -12.51
CA GLU A 30 11.12 -4.24 -13.65
C GLU A 30 9.83 -3.85 -14.38
N MET A 31 8.93 -4.80 -14.60
CA MET A 31 7.61 -4.53 -15.19
C MET A 31 6.78 -3.60 -14.31
N LEU A 32 6.74 -3.83 -13.00
CA LEU A 32 6.04 -2.96 -12.05
C LEU A 32 6.64 -1.54 -12.05
N GLU A 33 7.96 -1.41 -12.12
CA GLU A 33 8.64 -0.11 -12.24
C GLU A 33 8.32 0.60 -13.55
N ALA A 34 8.24 -0.12 -14.67
CA ALA A 34 7.84 0.46 -15.95
C ALA A 34 6.40 1.00 -15.89
N ILE A 35 5.47 0.24 -15.29
CA ILE A 35 4.08 0.67 -15.10
C ILE A 35 4.00 1.87 -14.15
N ALA A 36 4.76 1.82 -13.05
CA ALA A 36 4.81 2.89 -12.06
C ALA A 36 5.31 4.21 -12.69
N ARG A 37 6.40 4.14 -13.49
CA ARG A 37 6.94 5.28 -14.23
C ARG A 37 5.94 5.85 -15.24
N SER A 38 5.29 4.98 -16.01
CA SER A 38 4.28 5.39 -17.00
C SER A 38 3.10 6.12 -16.36
N LYS A 39 2.60 5.60 -15.23
CA LYS A 39 1.47 6.19 -14.48
C LYS A 39 1.89 7.32 -13.52
N LYS A 40 3.18 7.62 -13.37
CA LYS A 40 3.76 8.58 -12.40
C LYS A 40 3.37 8.28 -10.94
N VAL A 41 3.32 7.00 -10.61
CA VAL A 41 2.98 6.49 -9.27
C VAL A 41 4.14 5.65 -8.72
N SER A 42 4.07 5.27 -7.44
CA SER A 42 5.04 4.36 -6.84
C SER A 42 4.68 2.89 -7.10
N VAL A 43 5.68 2.00 -7.05
CA VAL A 43 5.47 0.54 -7.17
C VAL A 43 4.45 0.04 -6.13
N ALA A 44 4.50 0.56 -4.91
CA ALA A 44 3.53 0.20 -3.86
C ALA A 44 2.08 0.57 -4.24
N TRP A 45 1.88 1.69 -4.94
CA TRP A 45 0.56 2.06 -5.46
C TRP A 45 0.10 1.08 -6.54
N VAL A 46 1.00 0.67 -7.45
CA VAL A 46 0.70 -0.33 -8.49
C VAL A 46 0.31 -1.67 -7.87
N VAL A 47 1.05 -2.12 -6.85
CA VAL A 47 0.74 -3.36 -6.12
C VAL A 47 -0.64 -3.27 -5.46
N ARG A 48 -0.99 -2.13 -4.85
CA ARG A 48 -2.31 -1.91 -4.27
C ARG A 48 -3.43 -2.00 -5.32
N ASP A 49 -3.32 -1.23 -6.41
CA ASP A 49 -4.29 -1.24 -7.53
C ASP A 49 -4.46 -2.66 -8.10
N ALA A 50 -3.35 -3.34 -8.40
CA ALA A 50 -3.37 -4.72 -8.89
C ALA A 50 -4.03 -5.69 -7.91
N THR A 51 -3.81 -5.52 -6.60
CA THR A 51 -4.45 -6.36 -5.57
C THR A 51 -5.95 -6.11 -5.49
N GLU A 52 -6.38 -4.85 -5.50
CA GLU A 52 -7.80 -4.47 -5.47
C GLU A 52 -8.53 -5.05 -6.70
N ARG A 53 -7.92 -4.97 -7.88
CA ARG A 53 -8.45 -5.57 -9.12
C ARG A 53 -8.47 -7.10 -9.06
N TYR A 54 -7.40 -7.73 -8.60
CA TYR A 54 -7.32 -9.17 -8.45
C TYR A 54 -8.41 -9.69 -7.52
N VAL A 55 -8.60 -9.06 -6.35
CA VAL A 55 -9.67 -9.43 -5.42
C VAL A 55 -11.05 -9.22 -6.04
N ALA A 56 -11.28 -8.14 -6.76
CA ALA A 56 -12.55 -7.89 -7.44
C ALA A 56 -12.85 -8.93 -8.54
N GLU A 57 -11.83 -9.33 -9.30
CA GLU A 57 -11.92 -10.38 -10.33
C GLU A 57 -12.13 -11.78 -9.71
N GLN A 58 -11.57 -12.04 -8.53
CA GLN A 58 -11.78 -13.28 -7.78
C GLN A 58 -13.08 -13.26 -6.94
N TRP A 59 -13.72 -12.10 -6.74
CA TRP A 59 -14.93 -11.96 -5.90
C TRP A 59 -16.14 -12.79 -6.37
N PRO A 60 -16.38 -13.05 -7.68
CA PRO A 60 -17.39 -14.02 -8.10
C PRO A 60 -17.11 -15.45 -7.61
N LEU A 61 -15.85 -15.78 -7.26
CA LEU A 61 -15.42 -17.11 -6.84
C LEU A 61 -15.25 -17.25 -5.32
N LEU A 62 -15.01 -16.16 -4.59
CA LEU A 62 -14.65 -16.22 -3.16
C LEU A 62 -15.86 -16.24 -2.20
N GLY A 63 -17.06 -15.89 -2.66
CA GLY A 63 -18.24 -15.80 -1.79
C GLY A 63 -18.09 -14.67 -0.75
N LYS A 64 -19.19 -13.98 -0.44
CA LYS A 64 -19.15 -12.88 0.55
C LYS A 64 -18.59 -13.36 1.90
N PRO A 65 -17.65 -12.62 2.54
CA PRO A 65 -17.49 -12.76 3.98
C PRO A 65 -18.79 -12.28 4.64
N GLN A 66 -19.45 -13.20 5.36
CA GLN A 66 -20.48 -12.90 6.37
C GLN A 66 -19.85 -12.16 7.56
#